data_AF-A0A379U707-F1
#
_entry.id   AF-A0A379U707-F1
#
_cell.length_a   1.000
_cell.length_b   1.000
_cell.length_c   1.000
_cell.angle_alpha   90.00
_cell.angle_beta   90.00
_cell.angle_gamma   90.00
#
_symmetry.space_group_name_H-M   'P 1'
#
loop_
_entity.id
_entity.type
_entity.pdbx_description
1 polymer ?
#
loop_
_entity_poly.entity_id
_entity_poly.type
_entity_poly.pdbx_seq_one_letter_code
_entity_poly.pdbx_strand_id
1 'polypeptide(L)' 'MAQTMSVDDVLRHIRKASMFIEGITVSGGEATTQLPFIVALFTAIKADPLLQRLTCLVDSNGQLSETGWQNYCRFATA' A
#
# COMPACT_ATOMS: atom_id res chain seq x y z
N MET A 1 7.16 -14.54 14.64
CA MET A 1 7.24 -15.14 13.29
C MET A 1 6.65 -14.16 12.29
N ALA A 2 7.23 -14.06 11.09
CA ALA A 2 6.62 -13.31 10.00
C ALA A 2 5.50 -14.14 9.35
N GLN A 3 4.41 -13.49 8.96
CA GLN A 3 3.31 -14.12 8.23
C GLN A 3 3.34 -13.63 6.77
N THR A 4 3.25 -14.56 5.83
CA THR A 4 3.07 -14.23 4.41
C THR A 4 1.60 -13.95 4.14
N MET A 5 1.31 -12.83 3.46
CA MET A 5 -0.04 -12.44 3.07
C MET A 5 -0.04 -12.02 1.61
N SER A 6 -1.05 -12.46 0.85
CA SER A 6 -1.33 -11.92 -0.48
C SER A 6 -2.00 -10.54 -0.38
N VAL A 7 -2.09 -9.83 -1.50
CA VAL A 7 -2.87 -8.58 -1.58
C VAL A 7 -4.32 -8.81 -1.16
N ASP A 8 -4.95 -9.91 -1.60
CA ASP A 8 -6.33 -10.24 -1.22
C ASP A 8 -6.49 -10.52 0.27
N ASP A 9 -5.50 -11.15 0.91
CA ASP A 9 -5.51 -11.34 2.36
C ASP A 9 -5.52 -10.01 3.10
N VAL A 10 -4.69 -9.07 2.65
CA VAL A 10 -4.62 -7.72 3.25
C VAL A 10 -5.92 -6.95 3.00
N LEU A 11 -6.47 -6.98 1.78
CA LEU A 11 -7.75 -6.34 1.47
C LEU A 11 -8.89 -6.88 2.34
N ARG A 12 -8.94 -8.20 2.59
CA ARG A 12 -9.92 -8.80 3.51
C ARG A 12 -9.80 -8.27 4.93
N HIS A 13 -8.59 -7.93 5.39
CA HIS A 13 -8.40 -7.31 6.71
C HIS A 13 -8.84 -5.84 6.70
N ILE A 14 -8.45 -5.07 5.69
CA ILE A 14 -8.81 -3.65 5.55
C ILE A 14 -10.33 -3.48 5.52
N ARG A 15 -11.05 -4.32 4.77
CA ARG A 15 -12.52 -4.24 4.66
C ARG A 15 -13.25 -4.38 6.00
N LYS A 16 -12.68 -5.09 6.98
CA LYS A 16 -13.28 -5.22 8.31
C LYS A 16 -13.28 -3.90 9.08
N ALA A 17 -12.27 -3.06 8.85
CA ALA A 17 -12.10 -1.78 9.52
C ALA A 17 -12.51 -0.58 8.64
N SER A 18 -12.86 -0.80 7.37
CA SER A 18 -13.01 0.25 6.36
C SER A 18 -13.92 1.38 6.82
N MET A 19 -15.06 1.07 7.44
CA MET A 19 -16.05 2.05 7.92
C MET A 19 -15.52 2.98 9.03
N PHE A 20 -14.38 2.65 9.65
CA PHE A 20 -13.81 3.35 10.81
C PHE A 20 -12.45 4.00 10.52
N ILE A 21 -11.92 3.85 9.31
CA ILE A 21 -10.59 4.35 8.94
C ILE A 21 -10.66 5.25 7.70
N GLU A 22 -9.71 6.18 7.62
CA GLU A 22 -9.56 7.12 6.50
C GLU A 22 -8.29 6.87 5.68
N GLY A 23 -7.40 5.99 6.14
CA GLY A 23 -6.16 5.70 5.43
C GLY A 23 -5.46 4.44 5.92
N ILE A 24 -4.45 4.05 5.15
CA ILE A 24 -3.55 2.92 5.39
C ILE A 24 -2.11 3.42 5.23
N THR A 25 -1.25 3.04 6.16
CA THR A 25 0.19 3.24 6.07
C THR A 25 0.88 1.88 6.03
N VAL A 26 1.68 1.62 4.99
CA VAL A 26 2.55 0.44 4.93
C VAL A 26 3.90 0.81 5.54
N SER A 27 4.22 0.18 6.67
CA SER A 27 5.47 0.35 7.43
C SER A 27 5.98 -1.05 7.86
N GLY A 28 7.10 -1.13 8.58
CA GLY A 28 7.70 -2.39 9.04
C GLY A 28 9.22 -2.30 9.18
N GLY A 29 9.94 -3.21 8.53
CA GLY A 29 11.35 -2.97 8.20
C GLY A 29 11.46 -1.84 7.17
N GLU A 30 12.31 -1.98 6.15
CA GLU A 30 12.26 -1.05 5.02
C GLU A 30 11.17 -1.49 4.03
N ALA A 31 9.98 -0.89 4.12
CA ALA A 31 8.81 -1.29 3.34
C ALA A 31 9.06 -1.25 1.82
N THR A 32 9.83 -0.26 1.35
CA THR A 32 10.11 -0.08 -0.09
C THR A 32 10.92 -1.22 -0.72
N THR A 33 11.51 -2.11 0.08
CA THR A 33 12.12 -3.37 -0.42
C THR A 33 11.09 -4.31 -1.07
N GLN A 34 9.81 -4.13 -0.76
CA GLN A 34 8.67 -4.87 -1.32
C GLN A 34 7.82 -3.98 -2.25
N LEU A 35 8.43 -3.03 -2.95
CA LEU A 35 7.73 -2.06 -3.80
C LEU A 35 6.68 -2.68 -4.75
N PRO A 36 6.91 -3.82 -5.44
CA PRO A 36 5.90 -4.42 -6.30
C PRO A 36 4.62 -4.80 -5.53
N PHE A 37 4.75 -5.30 -4.30
CA PHE A 37 3.60 -5.62 -3.45
C PHE A 37 2.84 -4.36 -3.04
N ILE A 38 3.56 -3.30 -2.65
CA ILE A 38 2.96 -2.01 -2.26
C ILE A 38 2.14 -1.42 -3.42
N VAL A 39 2.71 -1.39 -4.62
CA VAL A 39 2.02 -0.88 -5.82
C VAL A 39 0.78 -1.72 -6.12
N ALA A 40 0.87 -3.05 -6.06
CA ALA A 40 -0.27 -3.94 -6.29
C ALA A 40 -1.38 -3.75 -5.23
N LEU A 41 -1.01 -3.63 -3.96
CA LEU A 41 -1.94 -3.40 -2.86
C LEU A 41 -2.67 -2.06 -3.03
N PHE A 42 -1.94 -0.97 -3.25
CA PHE A 42 -2.56 0.34 -3.38
C PHE A 42 -3.41 0.45 -4.65
N THR A 43 -3.00 -0.19 -5.75
CA THR A 43 -3.82 -0.31 -6.96
C THR A 43 -5.14 -0.99 -6.67
N ALA A 44 -5.11 -2.11 -5.95
CA ALA A 44 -6.33 -2.84 -5.61
C ALA A 44 -7.23 -2.06 -4.62
N ILE A 45 -6.65 -1.29 -3.69
CA ILE A 45 -7.40 -0.38 -2.81
C ILE A 45 -8.10 0.72 -3.64
N LYS A 46 -7.40 1.31 -4.60
CA LYS A 46 -7.96 2.40 -5.43
C LYS A 46 -8.98 1.93 -6.45
N ALA A 47 -8.92 0.67 -6.87
CA ALA A 47 -9.93 0.05 -7.73
C ALA A 47 -11.20 -0.41 -6.98
N ASP A 48 -11.15 -0.55 -5.66
CA ASP A 48 -12.31 -1.00 -4.85
C ASP A 48 -13.19 0.20 -4.45
N PRO A 49 -14.48 0.25 -4.85
CA PRO A 49 -15.37 1.37 -4.53
C PRO A 49 -15.53 1.66 -3.03
N LEU A 50 -15.39 0.66 -2.16
CA LEU A 50 -15.49 0.81 -0.72
C LEU A 50 -14.21 1.42 -0.12
N LEU A 51 -13.06 1.15 -0.75
CA LEU A 51 -11.73 1.45 -0.21
C LEU A 51 -11.02 2.62 -0.92
N GLN A 52 -11.47 3.02 -2.12
CA GLN A 52 -10.79 4.04 -2.94
C GLN A 52 -10.60 5.38 -2.22
N ARG A 53 -11.48 5.71 -1.27
CA ARG A 53 -11.40 6.92 -0.43
C ARG A 53 -10.23 6.89 0.57
N LEU A 54 -9.65 5.72 0.83
CA LEU A 54 -8.57 5.59 1.81
C LEU A 54 -7.29 6.24 1.28
N THR A 55 -6.67 7.10 2.08
CA THR A 55 -5.33 7.60 1.81
C THR A 55 -4.33 6.44 1.93
N CYS A 56 -3.42 6.31 0.97
CA CYS A 56 -2.39 5.27 0.97
C CYS A 56 -1.02 5.92 1.17
N LEU A 57 -0.31 5.53 2.24
CA LEU A 57 1.00 6.06 2.60
C LEU A 57 2.02 4.92 2.70
N VAL A 58 3.26 5.19 2.32
CA VAL A 58 4.40 4.30 2.58
C VAL A 58 5.36 5.00 3.52
N ASP A 59 5.81 4.27 4.53
CA ASP A 59 6.90 4.69 5.42
C ASP A 59 8.23 4.16 4.85
N SER A 60 9.23 5.02 4.74
CA SER A 60 10.52 4.68 4.12
C SER A 60 11.64 5.48 4.74
N ASN A 61 12.82 4.86 4.84
CA ASN A 61 14.06 5.54 5.19
C ASN A 61 14.63 6.44 4.07
N GLY A 62 13.99 6.49 2.90
CA GLY A 62 14.39 7.34 1.77
C GLY A 62 15.43 6.73 0.81
N GLN A 63 15.86 5.49 1.02
CA GLN A 63 16.94 4.86 0.22
C GLN A 63 16.48 4.17 -1.07
N LEU A 64 15.19 4.25 -1.41
CA LEU A 64 14.72 3.77 -2.72
C LEU A 64 15.37 4.61 -3.83
N SER A 65 15.76 3.96 -4.93
CA SER A 65 16.36 4.66 -6.08
C SER A 65 15.40 5.72 -6.65
N GLU A 66 15.94 6.73 -7.32
CA GLU A 66 15.12 7.74 -8.00
C GLU A 66 14.12 7.09 -8.97
N THR A 67 14.56 6.10 -9.74
CA THR A 67 13.67 5.31 -10.62
C THR A 67 12.58 4.57 -9.86
N GLY A 68 12.88 4.05 -8.67
CA GLY A 68 11.89 3.44 -7.78
C GLY A 68 10.86 4.46 -7.29
N TRP A 69 11.30 5.65 -6.89
CA TRP A 69 10.39 6.75 -6.51
C TRP A 69 9.53 7.24 -7.67
N GLN A 70 10.11 7.37 -8.87
CA GLN A 70 9.34 7.72 -10.07
C GLN A 70 8.25 6.69 -10.36
N ASN A 71 8.55 5.40 -10.22
CA ASN A 71 7.55 4.33 -10.37
C ASN A 71 6.45 4.43 -9.31
N TYR A 72 6.80 4.69 -8.05
CA TYR A 72 5.84 4.90 -6.97
C TYR A 72 4.94 6.13 -7.19
N CYS A 73 5.53 7.27 -7.56
CA CYS A 73 4.79 8.52 -7.77
C CYS A 73 3.85 8.44 -8.98
N ARG A 74 4.25 7.78 -10.07
CA ARG A 74 3.37 7.56 -11.23
C ARG A 74 2.11 6.80 -10.85
N PHE A 75 2.19 5.90 -9.88
CA PHE A 75 1.03 5.24 -9.30
C PHE A 75 0.18 6.20 -8.45
N ALA A 76 0.79 6.98 -7.54
CA ALA A 76 0.07 7.81 -6.58
C ALA A 76 -0.76 8.95 -7.21
N THR A 77 -0.46 9.33 -8.45
CA THR A 77 -1.14 10.42 -9.19
C THR A 77 -2.07 9.93 -10.31
N ALA A 78 -2.21 8.62 -10.51
CA ALA A 78 -3.09 8.01 -11.51
C ALA A 78 -4.44 7.61 -10.89
#